data_AF-A0A6L9J2R1-F1
#
_entry.id   AF-A0A6L9J2R1-F1
#
_cell.length_a   1.000
_cell.length_b   1.000
_cell.length_c   1.000
_cell.angle_alpha   90.00
_cell.angle_beta   90.00
_cell.angle_gamma   90.00
#
_symmetry.space_group_name_H-M   'P 1'
#
loop_
_entity.id
_entity.type
_entity.pdbx_description
1 polymer ?
#
loop_
_entity_poly.entity_id
_entity_poly.type
_entity_poly.pdbx_seq_one_letter_code
_entity_poly.pdbx_strand_id
1 'polypeptide(L)'
;YLATTGVFLFWRIILFENTREATDVGSILDRFQSDPVESLFRLPLDLLVDFVEAVILAWFAPANATLSGLTTSALIATTVLGTVAVGLVVFYFFWMRRRSLSPDEEQEPDSAWITSAALVGITGIIFTMLPTLLSDREIRLLDLFDRYTIPPMMGISILVGAGLFALQPTLRIGALALLVSLSVVTQFNTLNEYRAEWQMQKDLWWQLSWRAPQIEPDTTLLVHFGTPPSPATNPTIQVSDDYEVWGPASIIYYPQATDPVIFGDPLRQWHLDMLLSQQTLEREIRGVTFSIPPENTLIVAIPRQNTGCLRVVDRELQELPFQADALLRAVMPYSDASRIITEGAAPDLPAGIFGAEPAHTWCYYFQSAELARQRGEWADVVELGNAARDRGYDPEDETEWLPFIEGYAMQEQYADASELAARVADQSPETWPSLCRLSDRLSQANRIISDQQPIIGQDLVLTLNELAQCSVPATEQTSVAP
;
A
#
# COMPACT_ATOMS: atom_id res chain seq x y z
N TYR A 1 23.74 36.25 -5.79
CA TYR A 1 23.43 34.92 -6.35
C TYR A 1 24.70 34.11 -6.61
N LEU A 2 25.52 34.45 -7.62
CA LEU A 2 26.74 33.67 -7.95
C LEU A 2 27.70 33.45 -6.77
N ALA A 3 27.92 34.47 -5.92
CA ALA A 3 28.73 34.31 -4.71
C ALA A 3 28.13 33.29 -3.73
N THR A 4 26.81 33.33 -3.52
CA THR A 4 26.09 32.37 -2.67
C THR A 4 26.16 30.95 -3.24
N THR A 5 25.96 30.80 -4.55
CA THR A 5 26.12 29.53 -5.26
C THR A 5 27.56 29.01 -5.13
N GLY A 6 28.56 29.88 -5.30
CA GLY A 6 29.97 29.51 -5.15
C GLY A 6 30.33 29.05 -3.74
N VAL A 7 29.84 29.74 -2.70
CA VAL A 7 30.02 29.32 -1.30
C VAL A 7 29.35 27.97 -1.05
N PHE A 8 28.13 27.77 -1.55
CA PHE A 8 27.41 26.50 -1.42
C PHE A 8 28.17 25.35 -2.11
N LEU A 9 28.62 25.54 -3.35
CA LEU A 9 29.37 24.53 -4.08
C LEU A 9 30.71 24.23 -3.41
N PHE A 10 31.42 25.25 -2.92
CA PHE A 10 32.66 25.03 -2.17
C PHE A 10 32.41 24.18 -0.91
N TRP A 11 31.40 24.54 -0.11
CA TRP A 11 31.05 23.75 1.06
C TRP A 11 30.63 22.32 0.68
N ARG A 12 29.77 22.15 -0.32
CA ARG A 12 29.20 20.86 -0.70
C ARG A 12 30.22 19.90 -1.31
N ILE A 13 31.17 20.41 -2.10
CA ILE A 13 32.14 19.60 -2.84
C ILE A 13 33.42 19.37 -2.03
N ILE A 14 33.84 20.36 -1.24
CA ILE A 14 35.17 20.33 -0.57
C ILE A 14 35.07 20.06 0.93
N LEU A 15 34.07 20.61 1.62
CA LEU A 15 33.97 20.55 3.08
C LEU A 15 33.02 19.45 3.58
N PHE A 16 31.99 19.13 2.83
CA PHE A 16 30.96 18.17 3.23
C PHE A 16 31.37 16.74 2.86
N GLU A 17 31.56 15.90 3.87
CA GLU A 17 31.77 14.46 3.68
C GLU A 17 30.43 13.79 3.35
N ASN A 18 30.37 13.19 2.17
CA ASN A 18 29.14 12.62 1.69
C ASN A 18 29.01 11.15 2.10
N THR A 19 27.97 10.83 2.84
CA THR A 19 27.65 9.45 3.23
C THR A 19 26.91 8.68 2.14
N ARG A 20 26.51 9.36 1.05
CA ARG A 20 25.80 8.78 -0.08
C ARG A 20 26.65 8.86 -1.34
N GLU A 21 27.09 7.69 -1.81
CA GLU A 21 27.90 7.54 -3.02
C GLU A 21 27.27 8.26 -4.23
N ALA A 22 25.94 8.18 -4.39
CA ALA A 22 25.22 8.80 -5.51
C ALA A 22 25.22 10.33 -5.53
N THR A 23 25.76 10.98 -4.50
CA THR A 23 25.89 12.45 -4.47
C THR A 23 27.33 12.89 -4.20
N ASP A 24 28.25 11.94 -4.13
CA ASP A 24 29.67 12.19 -4.00
C ASP A 24 30.27 12.58 -5.36
N VAL A 25 31.05 13.66 -5.40
CA VAL A 25 31.59 14.17 -6.67
C VAL A 25 32.75 13.31 -7.17
N GLY A 26 33.51 12.71 -6.23
CA GLY A 26 34.60 11.79 -6.57
C GLY A 26 34.06 10.54 -7.25
N SER A 27 33.06 9.89 -6.67
CA SER A 27 32.42 8.71 -7.25
C SER A 27 31.82 8.97 -8.63
N ILE A 28 31.17 10.13 -8.82
CA ILE A 28 30.62 10.55 -10.11
C ILE A 28 31.76 10.68 -11.13
N LEU A 29 32.83 11.39 -10.77
CA LEU A 29 33.97 11.61 -11.66
C LEU A 29 34.68 10.30 -12.02
N ASP A 30 34.86 9.40 -11.06
CA ASP A 30 35.48 8.10 -11.25
C ASP A 30 34.70 7.25 -12.25
N ARG A 31 33.35 7.29 -12.22
CA ARG A 31 32.51 6.62 -13.23
C ARG A 31 32.78 7.15 -14.63
N PHE A 32 32.77 8.48 -14.81
CA PHE A 32 33.06 9.10 -16.11
C PHE A 32 34.48 8.79 -16.63
N GLN A 33 35.45 8.60 -15.73
CA GLN A 33 36.82 8.22 -16.10
C GLN A 33 36.96 6.73 -16.42
N SER A 34 36.17 5.88 -15.77
CA SER A 34 36.19 4.42 -15.96
C SER A 34 35.63 3.98 -17.31
N ASP A 35 34.55 4.61 -17.81
CA ASP A 35 34.01 4.40 -19.15
C ASP A 35 33.65 5.72 -19.86
N PRO A 36 34.65 6.42 -20.42
CA PRO A 36 34.43 7.72 -21.06
C PRO A 36 33.70 7.62 -22.39
N VAL A 37 33.77 6.46 -23.07
CA VAL A 37 33.12 6.28 -24.38
C VAL A 37 31.63 6.03 -24.17
N GLU A 38 31.25 5.13 -23.26
CA GLU A 38 29.84 4.91 -22.93
C GLU A 38 29.22 6.23 -22.44
N SER A 39 29.85 6.89 -21.48
CA SER A 39 29.36 8.15 -20.91
C SER A 39 29.12 9.25 -21.95
N LEU A 40 29.99 9.35 -22.96
CA LEU A 40 29.86 10.34 -24.04
C LEU A 40 28.62 10.13 -24.91
N PHE A 41 28.22 8.87 -25.14
CA PHE A 41 27.04 8.52 -25.92
C PHE A 41 25.77 8.43 -25.06
N ARG A 42 25.90 8.02 -23.81
CA ARG A 42 24.80 7.85 -22.87
C ARG A 42 24.18 9.20 -22.49
N LEU A 43 25.00 10.16 -22.06
CA LEU A 43 24.51 11.47 -21.58
C LEU A 43 23.57 12.21 -22.57
N PRO A 44 23.88 12.34 -23.87
CA PRO A 44 22.96 12.97 -24.82
C PRO A 44 21.67 12.17 -25.04
N LEU A 45 21.74 10.83 -24.96
CA LEU A 45 20.59 9.96 -25.11
C LEU A 45 19.67 10.07 -23.88
N ASP A 46 20.23 9.96 -22.67
CA ASP A 46 19.50 10.11 -21.41
C ASP A 46 18.87 11.50 -21.33
N LEU A 47 19.61 12.55 -21.71
CA LEU A 47 19.07 13.91 -21.79
C LEU A 47 17.88 14.02 -22.75
N LEU A 48 17.94 13.34 -23.91
CA LEU A 48 16.83 13.34 -24.86
C LEU A 48 15.61 12.59 -24.31
N VAL A 49 15.83 11.44 -23.66
CA VAL A 49 14.78 10.65 -23.03
C VAL A 49 14.12 11.48 -21.92
N ASP A 50 14.88 11.97 -20.95
CA ASP A 50 14.41 12.81 -19.84
C ASP A 50 13.70 14.07 -20.32
N PHE A 51 14.18 14.69 -21.42
CA PHE A 51 13.51 15.82 -22.04
C PHE A 51 12.11 15.45 -22.54
N VAL A 52 11.98 14.32 -23.25
CA VAL A 52 10.69 13.82 -23.73
C VAL A 52 9.78 13.46 -22.56
N GLU A 53 10.33 12.82 -21.52
CA GLU A 53 9.58 12.46 -20.33
C GLU A 53 9.00 13.70 -19.65
N ALA A 54 9.85 14.70 -19.35
CA ALA A 54 9.44 15.87 -18.59
C ALA A 54 8.55 16.83 -19.40
N VAL A 55 8.80 17.00 -20.70
CA VAL A 55 8.07 17.97 -21.53
C VAL A 55 6.76 17.40 -22.09
N ILE A 56 6.77 16.13 -22.50
CA ILE A 56 5.65 15.49 -23.22
C ILE A 56 4.96 14.48 -22.32
N LEU A 57 5.66 13.46 -21.84
CA LEU A 57 5.01 12.34 -21.14
C LEU A 57 4.45 12.74 -19.77
N ALA A 58 5.01 13.76 -19.11
CA ALA A 58 4.52 14.27 -17.84
C ALA A 58 3.03 14.67 -17.84
N TRP A 59 2.47 15.01 -19.00
CA TRP A 59 1.05 15.34 -19.15
C TRP A 59 0.14 14.11 -19.32
N PHE A 60 0.66 13.02 -19.87
CA PHE A 60 -0.14 11.87 -20.31
C PHE A 60 0.14 10.60 -19.52
N ALA A 61 1.38 10.31 -19.17
CA ALA A 61 1.74 9.09 -18.45
C ALA A 61 1.12 9.04 -17.05
N PRO A 62 1.22 10.08 -16.20
CA PRO A 62 0.53 10.10 -14.91
C PRO A 62 -1.01 10.08 -15.04
N ALA A 63 -1.56 10.79 -16.04
CA ALA A 63 -3.00 10.76 -16.32
C ALA A 63 -3.47 9.35 -16.70
N ASN A 64 -2.75 8.67 -17.59
CA ASN A 64 -3.07 7.31 -18.00
C ASN A 64 -2.94 6.31 -16.85
N ALA A 65 -1.88 6.44 -16.05
CA ALA A 65 -1.65 5.58 -14.88
C ALA A 65 -2.78 5.70 -13.86
N THR A 66 -3.20 6.92 -13.54
CA THR A 66 -4.25 7.20 -12.54
C THR A 66 -5.68 6.97 -13.05
N LEU A 67 -5.91 6.93 -14.37
CA LEU A 67 -7.20 6.55 -14.95
C LEU A 67 -7.40 5.03 -15.01
N SER A 68 -6.30 4.28 -15.03
CA SER A 68 -6.31 2.82 -15.13
C SER A 68 -6.64 2.22 -13.76
N GLY A 69 -7.80 1.57 -13.62
CA GLY A 69 -8.20 0.91 -12.37
C GLY A 69 -9.05 1.75 -11.43
N LEU A 70 -9.59 2.88 -11.89
CA LEU A 70 -10.60 3.62 -11.14
C LEU A 70 -11.89 2.82 -10.95
N THR A 71 -12.47 2.93 -9.76
CA THR A 71 -13.85 2.49 -9.52
C THR A 71 -14.83 3.33 -10.35
N THR A 72 -16.03 2.80 -10.61
CA THR A 72 -17.07 3.51 -11.39
C THR A 72 -17.38 4.89 -10.81
N SER A 73 -17.45 5.03 -9.48
CA SER A 73 -17.68 6.31 -8.82
C SER A 73 -16.52 7.30 -9.00
N ALA A 74 -15.27 6.82 -8.89
CA ALA A 74 -14.09 7.64 -9.12
C ALA A 74 -13.98 8.08 -10.59
N LEU A 75 -14.33 7.22 -11.54
CA LEU A 75 -14.35 7.55 -12.97
C LEU A 75 -15.40 8.64 -13.28
N ILE A 76 -16.59 8.56 -12.70
CA ILE A 76 -17.62 9.60 -12.84
C ILE A 76 -17.12 10.93 -12.27
N ALA A 77 -16.59 10.93 -11.03
CA ALA A 77 -16.06 12.13 -10.40
C ALA A 77 -14.95 12.77 -11.23
N THR A 78 -14.02 11.96 -11.73
CA THR A 78 -12.92 12.38 -12.61
C THR A 78 -13.43 13.03 -13.90
N THR A 79 -14.41 12.40 -14.55
CA THR A 79 -15.00 12.91 -15.80
C THR A 79 -15.73 14.23 -15.58
N VAL A 80 -16.47 14.35 -14.48
CA VAL A 80 -17.17 15.59 -14.10
C VAL A 80 -16.15 16.71 -13.84
N LEU A 81 -15.11 16.46 -13.05
CA LEU A 81 -14.08 17.46 -12.75
C LEU A 81 -13.31 17.90 -13.99
N GLY A 82 -12.94 16.97 -14.88
CA GLY A 82 -12.31 17.31 -16.16
C GLY A 82 -13.22 18.18 -17.03
N THR A 83 -14.50 17.83 -17.13
CA THR A 83 -15.49 18.62 -17.89
C THR A 83 -15.69 20.01 -17.30
N VAL A 84 -15.74 20.13 -15.97
CA VAL A 84 -15.82 21.43 -15.27
C VAL A 84 -14.58 22.26 -15.53
N ALA A 85 -13.38 21.66 -15.47
CA ALA A 85 -12.13 22.35 -15.75
C ALA A 85 -12.10 22.93 -17.19
N VAL A 86 -12.49 22.13 -18.19
CA VAL A 86 -12.65 22.60 -19.58
C VAL A 86 -13.67 23.73 -19.66
N GLY A 87 -14.84 23.56 -19.02
CA GLY A 87 -15.91 24.55 -18.98
C GLY A 87 -15.46 25.90 -18.39
N LEU A 88 -14.67 25.87 -17.31
CA LEU A 88 -14.11 27.06 -16.67
C LEU A 88 -13.10 27.79 -17.55
N VAL A 89 -12.21 27.06 -18.24
CA VAL A 89 -11.27 27.66 -19.20
C VAL A 89 -12.02 28.33 -20.35
N VAL A 90 -12.98 27.62 -20.97
CA VAL A 90 -13.79 28.17 -22.07
C VAL A 90 -14.62 29.38 -21.60
N PHE A 91 -15.23 29.29 -20.41
CA PHE A 91 -15.98 30.39 -19.82
C PHE A 91 -15.10 31.62 -19.57
N TYR A 92 -13.90 31.43 -19.02
CA TYR A 92 -12.94 32.51 -18.77
C TYR A 92 -12.59 33.25 -20.07
N PHE A 93 -12.22 32.53 -21.14
CA PHE A 93 -11.91 33.15 -22.43
C PHE A 93 -13.13 33.84 -23.05
N PHE A 94 -14.31 33.24 -22.97
CA PHE A 94 -15.54 33.85 -23.46
C PHE A 94 -15.91 35.14 -22.70
N TRP A 95 -15.75 35.12 -21.38
CA TRP A 95 -16.00 36.26 -20.51
C TRP A 95 -15.00 37.39 -20.75
N MET A 96 -13.71 37.07 -20.88
CA MET A 96 -12.68 38.06 -21.22
C MET A 96 -12.94 38.71 -22.58
N ARG A 97 -13.27 37.92 -23.61
CA ARG A 97 -13.58 38.44 -24.95
C ARG A 97 -14.80 39.36 -24.98
N ARG A 98 -15.75 39.20 -24.05
CA ARG A 98 -16.88 40.13 -23.88
C ARG A 98 -16.53 41.39 -23.09
N ARG A 99 -15.50 41.35 -22.25
CA ARG A 99 -15.06 42.46 -21.40
C ARG A 99 -13.93 43.29 -21.98
N SER A 100 -13.20 42.80 -22.98
CA SER A 100 -12.27 43.61 -23.75
C SER A 100 -13.05 44.66 -24.58
N LEU A 101 -13.43 45.74 -23.90
CA LEU A 101 -14.17 46.89 -24.42
C LEU A 101 -13.28 47.89 -25.18
N SER A 102 -12.02 47.55 -25.42
CA SER A 102 -11.06 48.38 -26.16
C SER A 102 -10.30 47.49 -27.16
N PRO A 103 -10.38 47.74 -28.47
CA PRO A 103 -9.59 47.06 -29.50
C PRO A 103 -8.14 47.57 -29.57
N ASP A 104 -7.61 48.14 -28.48
CA ASP A 104 -6.22 48.58 -28.39
C ASP A 104 -5.34 47.33 -28.25
N GLU A 105 -4.88 46.85 -29.40
CA GLU A 105 -3.69 46.02 -29.62
C GLU A 105 -3.45 44.90 -28.59
N GLU A 106 -4.27 43.83 -28.65
CA GLU A 106 -3.72 42.50 -28.44
C GLU A 106 -2.78 42.20 -29.62
N GLN A 107 -1.57 42.79 -29.61
CA GLN A 107 -0.51 42.38 -30.50
C GLN A 107 -0.18 40.94 -30.14
N GLU A 108 -0.61 40.01 -30.99
CA GLU A 108 -0.15 38.62 -30.92
C GLU A 108 1.38 38.64 -30.87
N PRO A 109 2.00 37.88 -29.95
CA PRO A 109 3.44 37.86 -29.82
C PRO A 109 4.08 37.54 -31.17
N ASP A 110 5.11 38.29 -31.52
CA ASP A 110 5.82 38.08 -32.77
C ASP A 110 6.61 36.75 -32.74
N SER A 111 7.03 36.30 -33.92
CA SER A 111 7.80 35.06 -34.04
C SER A 111 9.14 35.13 -33.30
N ALA A 112 9.70 36.33 -33.13
CA ALA A 112 10.94 36.55 -32.39
C ALA A 112 10.75 36.29 -30.90
N TRP A 113 9.64 36.73 -30.30
CA TRP A 113 9.30 36.43 -28.92
C TRP A 113 9.09 34.93 -28.70
N ILE A 114 8.31 34.27 -29.57
CA ILE A 114 8.05 32.82 -29.47
C ILE A 114 9.36 32.04 -29.51
N THR A 115 10.24 32.38 -30.46
CA THR A 115 11.55 31.74 -30.61
C THR A 115 12.43 31.99 -29.39
N SER A 116 12.45 33.22 -28.88
CA SER A 116 13.23 33.58 -27.68
C SER A 116 12.75 32.84 -26.44
N ALA A 117 11.43 32.77 -26.23
CA ALA A 117 10.82 32.01 -25.15
C ALA A 117 11.14 30.51 -25.26
N ALA A 118 11.01 29.92 -26.44
CA ALA A 118 11.36 28.52 -26.66
C ALA A 118 12.84 28.24 -26.34
N LEU A 119 13.77 29.10 -26.79
CA LEU A 119 15.19 28.96 -26.50
C LEU A 119 15.49 29.09 -25.00
N VAL A 120 14.86 30.05 -24.31
CA VAL A 120 14.99 30.20 -22.85
C VAL A 120 14.43 28.97 -22.12
N GLY A 121 13.29 28.44 -22.56
CA GLY A 121 12.70 27.23 -22.01
C GLY A 121 13.61 26.01 -22.17
N ILE A 122 14.08 25.75 -23.40
CA ILE A 122 14.97 24.62 -23.73
C ILE A 122 16.29 24.71 -22.96
N THR A 123 16.93 25.88 -22.96
CA THR A 123 18.19 26.06 -22.22
C THR A 123 17.97 25.89 -20.72
N GLY A 124 16.88 26.44 -20.17
CA GLY A 124 16.49 26.24 -18.77
C GLY A 124 16.32 24.76 -18.41
N ILE A 125 15.66 23.98 -19.26
CA ILE A 125 15.48 22.54 -19.08
C ILE A 125 16.84 21.83 -19.06
N ILE A 126 17.66 22.03 -20.09
CA ILE A 126 18.95 21.35 -20.24
C ILE A 126 19.86 21.65 -19.03
N PHE A 127 20.00 22.92 -18.65
CA PHE A 127 20.90 23.30 -17.55
C PHE A 127 20.43 22.80 -16.18
N THR A 128 19.13 22.60 -15.99
CA THR A 128 18.59 22.10 -14.71
C THR A 128 18.54 20.58 -14.64
N MET A 129 18.47 19.87 -15.78
CA MET A 129 18.56 18.40 -15.84
C MET A 129 19.99 17.89 -15.76
N LEU A 130 20.98 18.64 -16.27
CA LEU A 130 22.37 18.21 -16.33
C LEU A 130 22.91 17.65 -14.99
N PRO A 131 22.74 18.33 -13.84
CA PRO A 131 23.23 17.82 -12.56
C PRO A 131 22.63 16.46 -12.16
N THR A 132 21.35 16.23 -12.47
CA THR A 132 20.66 14.97 -12.22
C THR A 132 21.27 13.85 -13.05
N LEU A 133 21.40 14.07 -14.36
CA LEU A 133 21.97 13.10 -15.31
C LEU A 133 23.44 12.77 -15.00
N LEU A 134 24.22 13.77 -14.63
CA LEU A 134 25.61 13.58 -14.20
C LEU A 134 25.71 12.75 -12.91
N SER A 135 24.67 12.73 -12.09
CA SER A 135 24.60 11.91 -10.88
C SER A 135 24.05 10.50 -11.14
N ASP A 136 23.98 10.08 -12.41
CA ASP A 136 23.45 8.77 -12.83
C ASP A 136 21.99 8.58 -12.39
N ARG A 137 21.22 9.67 -12.45
CA ARG A 137 19.79 9.70 -12.18
C ARG A 137 19.07 10.12 -13.45
N GLU A 138 17.96 9.45 -13.69
CA GLU A 138 17.06 9.71 -14.81
C GLU A 138 15.69 10.09 -14.25
N ILE A 139 14.89 10.73 -15.09
CA ILE A 139 13.50 11.01 -14.75
C ILE A 139 12.70 9.70 -14.87
N ARG A 140 11.86 9.47 -13.86
CA ARG A 140 10.91 8.37 -13.79
C ARG A 140 9.59 8.91 -13.27
N LEU A 141 8.68 9.20 -14.18
CA LEU A 141 7.38 9.83 -13.86
C LEU A 141 6.47 9.00 -12.94
N LEU A 142 6.74 7.70 -12.84
CA LEU A 142 6.01 6.71 -12.07
C LEU A 142 6.89 6.13 -10.95
N ASP A 143 7.79 6.91 -10.37
CA ASP A 143 8.57 6.49 -9.21
C ASP A 143 8.25 7.42 -8.02
N LEU A 144 7.92 6.83 -6.86
CA LEU A 144 7.64 7.56 -5.62
C LEU A 144 8.77 8.45 -5.17
N PHE A 145 10.00 8.10 -5.52
CA PHE A 145 11.20 8.79 -5.05
C PHE A 145 11.74 9.78 -6.09
N ASP A 146 11.15 9.82 -7.29
CA ASP A 146 11.56 10.77 -8.32
C ASP A 146 11.02 12.18 -8.02
N ARG A 147 11.94 13.13 -7.92
CA ARG A 147 11.62 14.57 -7.83
C ARG A 147 12.39 15.38 -8.87
N TYR A 148 12.89 14.70 -9.91
CA TYR A 148 13.83 15.26 -10.88
C TYR A 148 13.15 16.10 -11.97
N THR A 149 11.82 16.08 -12.02
CA THR A 149 11.01 17.01 -12.83
C THR A 149 10.85 18.40 -12.21
N ILE A 150 11.12 18.56 -10.89
CA ILE A 150 10.97 19.85 -10.20
C ILE A 150 11.96 20.91 -10.74
N PRO A 151 13.28 20.63 -10.87
CA PRO A 151 14.22 21.62 -11.39
C PRO A 151 13.88 22.17 -12.79
N PRO A 152 13.54 21.35 -13.81
CA PRO A 152 13.22 21.85 -15.14
C PRO A 152 11.83 22.47 -15.28
N MET A 153 10.94 22.36 -14.29
CA MET A 153 9.53 22.78 -14.36
C MET A 153 9.32 24.21 -14.89
N MET A 154 10.18 25.16 -14.49
CA MET A 154 10.08 26.54 -14.97
C MET A 154 10.45 26.65 -16.45
N GLY A 155 11.50 25.96 -16.91
CA GLY A 155 11.87 25.91 -18.32
C GLY A 155 10.79 25.24 -19.18
N ILE A 156 10.18 24.15 -18.66
CA ILE A 156 9.04 23.46 -19.27
C ILE A 156 7.86 24.41 -19.42
N SER A 157 7.51 25.16 -18.37
CA SER A 157 6.39 26.11 -18.40
C SER A 157 6.57 27.19 -19.47
N ILE A 158 7.79 27.72 -19.63
CA ILE A 158 8.11 28.70 -20.67
C ILE A 158 8.03 28.07 -22.06
N LEU A 159 8.60 26.88 -22.24
CA LEU A 159 8.58 26.18 -23.52
C LEU A 159 7.16 25.80 -23.96
N VAL A 160 6.34 25.26 -23.05
CA VAL A 160 4.93 24.93 -23.29
C VAL A 160 4.14 26.21 -23.60
N GLY A 161 4.41 27.30 -22.87
CA GLY A 161 3.83 28.60 -23.16
C GLY A 161 4.14 29.09 -24.58
N ALA A 162 5.41 29.04 -25.00
CA ALA A 162 5.83 29.36 -26.36
C ALA A 162 5.11 28.49 -27.40
N GLY A 163 4.99 27.18 -27.12
CA GLY A 163 4.24 26.24 -27.95
C GLY A 163 2.76 26.61 -28.09
N LEU A 164 2.08 26.98 -26.99
CA LEU A 164 0.69 27.44 -27.00
C LEU A 164 0.52 28.73 -27.82
N PHE A 165 1.45 29.69 -27.70
CA PHE A 165 1.40 30.93 -28.48
C PHE A 165 1.72 30.73 -29.97
N ALA A 166 2.43 29.66 -30.34
CA ALA A 166 2.61 29.28 -31.74
C ALA A 166 1.34 28.71 -32.42
N LEU A 167 0.34 28.30 -31.64
CA LEU A 167 -0.93 27.77 -32.15
C LEU A 167 -1.90 28.90 -32.53
N GLN A 168 -2.81 28.61 -33.45
CA GLN A 168 -3.95 29.48 -33.76
C GLN A 168 -4.81 29.70 -32.50
N PRO A 169 -5.49 30.87 -32.33
CA PRO A 169 -6.18 31.20 -31.08
C PRO A 169 -7.20 30.17 -30.58
N THR A 170 -7.96 29.54 -31.48
CA THR A 170 -8.94 28.50 -31.12
C THR A 170 -8.25 27.22 -30.64
N LEU A 171 -7.20 26.78 -31.34
CA LEU A 171 -6.42 25.61 -30.98
C LEU A 171 -5.61 25.85 -29.70
N ARG A 172 -5.12 27.07 -29.47
CA ARG A 172 -4.47 27.51 -28.23
C ARG A 172 -5.39 27.32 -27.02
N ILE A 173 -6.64 27.78 -27.13
CA ILE A 173 -7.65 27.60 -26.06
C ILE A 173 -7.95 26.11 -25.85
N GLY A 174 -8.14 25.34 -26.93
CA GLY A 174 -8.39 23.90 -26.85
C GLY A 174 -7.23 23.13 -26.20
N ALA A 175 -5.99 23.43 -26.59
CA ALA A 175 -4.79 22.82 -26.02
C ALA A 175 -4.62 23.20 -24.54
N LEU A 176 -4.82 24.47 -24.18
CA LEU A 176 -4.77 24.91 -22.79
C LEU A 176 -5.86 24.24 -21.95
N ALA A 177 -7.10 24.15 -22.46
CA ALA A 177 -8.19 23.47 -21.78
C ALA A 177 -7.88 21.97 -21.56
N LEU A 178 -7.26 21.31 -22.53
CA LEU A 178 -6.82 19.93 -22.41
C LEU A 178 -5.73 19.79 -21.33
N LEU A 179 -4.68 20.61 -21.37
CA LEU A 179 -3.58 20.56 -20.39
C LEU A 179 -4.10 20.80 -18.97
N VAL A 180 -4.96 21.80 -18.77
CA VAL A 180 -5.58 22.08 -17.47
C VAL A 180 -6.47 20.92 -17.02
N SER A 181 -7.28 20.35 -17.92
CA SER A 181 -8.12 19.19 -17.59
C SER A 181 -7.29 17.98 -17.19
N LEU A 182 -6.21 17.68 -17.92
CA LEU A 182 -5.29 16.59 -17.59
C LEU A 182 -4.66 16.82 -16.22
N SER A 183 -4.15 18.03 -15.94
CA SER A 183 -3.61 18.36 -14.62
C SER A 183 -4.63 18.17 -13.50
N VAL A 184 -5.86 18.66 -13.67
CA VAL A 184 -6.91 18.52 -12.65
C VAL A 184 -7.23 17.03 -12.40
N VAL A 185 -7.40 16.25 -13.45
CA VAL A 185 -7.72 14.82 -13.37
C VAL A 185 -6.58 14.05 -12.69
N THR A 186 -5.33 14.23 -13.13
CA THR A 186 -4.16 13.58 -12.55
C THR A 186 -4.01 13.90 -11.07
N GLN A 187 -4.08 15.18 -10.70
CA GLN A 187 -3.89 15.60 -9.31
C GLN A 187 -5.03 15.12 -8.39
N PHE A 188 -6.27 15.13 -8.89
CA PHE A 188 -7.42 14.61 -8.15
C PHE A 188 -7.28 13.11 -7.86
N ASN A 189 -6.94 12.32 -8.88
CA ASN A 189 -6.80 10.87 -8.71
C ASN A 189 -5.59 10.53 -7.83
N THR A 190 -4.46 11.19 -8.05
CA THR A 190 -3.27 11.05 -7.20
C THR A 190 -3.62 11.32 -5.73
N LEU A 191 -4.34 12.42 -5.44
CA LEU A 191 -4.78 12.75 -4.09
C LEU A 191 -5.70 11.67 -3.50
N ASN A 192 -6.63 11.14 -4.29
CA ASN A 192 -7.53 10.10 -3.82
C ASN A 192 -6.79 8.78 -3.53
N GLU A 193 -5.76 8.43 -4.31
CA GLU A 193 -4.88 7.29 -4.02
C GLU A 193 -4.12 7.49 -2.70
N TYR A 194 -3.46 8.63 -2.49
CA TYR A 194 -2.80 8.94 -1.21
C TYR A 194 -3.78 8.94 -0.02
N ARG A 195 -5.01 9.41 -0.22
CA ARG A 195 -6.06 9.34 0.80
C ARG A 195 -6.43 7.90 1.16
N ALA A 196 -6.54 7.03 0.15
CA ALA A 196 -6.88 5.63 0.35
C ALA A 196 -5.74 4.86 1.04
N GLU A 197 -4.50 5.06 0.61
CA GLU A 197 -3.31 4.47 1.23
C GLU A 197 -3.14 4.97 2.68
N TRP A 198 -3.36 6.26 2.95
CA TRP A 198 -3.38 6.78 4.31
C TRP A 198 -4.47 6.14 5.17
N GLN A 199 -5.66 5.93 4.62
CA GLN A 199 -6.73 5.25 5.34
C GLN A 199 -6.35 3.80 5.64
N MET A 200 -5.77 3.07 4.70
CA MET A 200 -5.29 1.70 4.90
C MET A 200 -4.21 1.62 5.98
N GLN A 201 -3.25 2.55 6.01
CA GLN A 201 -2.24 2.58 7.08
C GLN A 201 -2.88 2.81 8.46
N LYS A 202 -3.85 3.73 8.57
CA LYS A 202 -4.58 3.91 9.84
C LYS A 202 -5.38 2.67 10.22
N ASP A 203 -6.07 2.05 9.26
CA ASP A 203 -6.88 0.86 9.49
C ASP A 203 -5.99 -0.31 9.94
N LEU A 204 -4.80 -0.49 9.34
CA LEU A 204 -3.77 -1.44 9.78
C LEU A 204 -3.43 -1.25 11.25
N TRP A 205 -3.02 -0.04 11.65
CA TRP A 205 -2.51 0.17 13.01
C TRP A 205 -3.63 0.17 14.06
N TRP A 206 -4.81 0.70 13.76
CA TRP A 206 -5.95 0.62 14.67
C TRP A 206 -6.40 -0.83 14.87
N GLN A 207 -6.56 -1.60 13.79
CA GLN A 207 -6.95 -3.00 13.92
C GLN A 207 -5.87 -3.83 14.62
N LEU A 208 -4.60 -3.62 14.30
CA LEU A 208 -3.51 -4.32 14.97
C LEU A 208 -3.45 -3.97 16.47
N SER A 209 -3.73 -2.72 16.85
CA SER A 209 -3.78 -2.31 18.26
C SER A 209 -4.90 -3.00 19.05
N TRP A 210 -6.05 -3.24 18.42
CA TRP A 210 -7.13 -4.02 19.03
C TRP A 210 -6.78 -5.51 19.13
N ARG A 211 -6.10 -6.04 18.11
CA ARG A 211 -5.74 -7.46 17.98
C ARG A 211 -4.55 -7.86 18.84
N ALA A 212 -3.60 -6.96 19.05
CA ALA A 212 -2.32 -7.20 19.69
C ALA A 212 -2.06 -6.09 20.73
N PRO A 213 -2.34 -6.35 22.03
CA PRO A 213 -2.05 -5.41 23.11
C PRO A 213 -0.56 -5.07 23.22
N GLN A 214 0.31 -6.07 23.00
CA GLN A 214 1.76 -5.88 22.89
C GLN A 214 2.36 -6.92 21.94
N ILE A 215 3.48 -6.58 21.30
CA ILE A 215 4.26 -7.47 20.44
C ILE A 215 5.62 -7.72 21.09
N GLU A 216 6.09 -8.96 21.13
CA GLU A 216 7.37 -9.34 21.71
C GLU A 216 8.56 -8.60 21.04
N PRO A 217 9.62 -8.27 21.80
CA PRO A 217 10.79 -7.60 21.24
C PRO A 217 11.55 -8.53 20.29
N ASP A 218 12.29 -7.96 19.33
CA ASP A 218 13.00 -8.71 18.27
C ASP A 218 12.05 -9.47 17.32
N THR A 219 10.81 -8.99 17.17
CA THR A 219 9.86 -9.48 16.17
C THR A 219 10.16 -8.92 14.79
N THR A 220 10.17 -9.78 13.78
CA THR A 220 10.16 -9.41 12.36
C THR A 220 8.70 -9.31 11.89
N LEU A 221 8.14 -8.10 11.90
CA LEU A 221 6.77 -7.81 11.48
C LEU A 221 6.68 -7.63 9.96
N LEU A 222 6.20 -8.64 9.25
CA LEU A 222 5.97 -8.54 7.81
C LEU A 222 4.50 -8.19 7.53
N VAL A 223 4.27 -7.09 6.82
CA VAL A 223 2.90 -6.64 6.50
C VAL A 223 2.58 -6.89 5.04
N HIS A 224 1.59 -7.74 4.77
CA HIS A 224 1.04 -7.94 3.44
C HIS A 224 -0.09 -6.95 3.18
N PHE A 225 0.12 -6.02 2.24
CA PHE A 225 -0.82 -4.96 1.90
C PHE A 225 -1.81 -5.32 0.79
N GLY A 226 -2.11 -6.62 0.61
CA GLY A 226 -2.97 -7.11 -0.46
C GLY A 226 -2.42 -6.87 -1.88
N THR A 227 -2.92 -7.62 -2.86
CA THR A 227 -2.56 -7.39 -4.27
C THR A 227 -3.36 -6.22 -4.84
N PRO A 228 -2.72 -5.33 -5.63
CA PRO A 228 -3.47 -4.34 -6.38
C PRO A 228 -4.48 -5.03 -7.31
N PRO A 229 -5.68 -4.47 -7.48
CA PRO A 229 -6.73 -5.04 -8.35
C PRO A 229 -6.33 -5.11 -9.83
N SER A 230 -5.22 -4.46 -10.24
CA SER A 230 -4.71 -4.55 -11.59
C SER A 230 -3.16 -4.54 -11.62
N PRO A 231 -2.51 -5.37 -12.45
CA PRO A 231 -1.08 -5.20 -12.75
C PRO A 231 -0.77 -3.88 -13.47
N ALA A 232 -1.80 -3.17 -13.95
CA ALA A 232 -1.70 -1.82 -14.53
C ALA A 232 -2.07 -0.69 -13.54
N THR A 233 -2.52 -0.99 -12.32
CA THR A 233 -2.61 0.03 -11.27
C THR A 233 -1.20 0.42 -10.85
N ASN A 234 -1.00 1.72 -10.70
CA ASN A 234 0.26 2.37 -10.44
C ASN A 234 1.03 1.64 -9.31
N PRO A 235 2.16 0.95 -9.57
CA PRO A 235 2.97 0.29 -8.53
C PRO A 235 3.62 1.28 -7.53
N THR A 236 3.20 2.54 -7.56
CA THR A 236 3.95 3.72 -7.14
C THR A 236 3.27 4.44 -6.00
N ILE A 237 2.28 3.87 -5.33
CA ILE A 237 1.85 4.38 -4.01
C ILE A 237 1.57 3.14 -3.17
N GLN A 238 2.52 2.20 -3.16
CA GLN A 238 2.50 1.13 -2.17
C GLN A 238 3.26 1.63 -0.95
N VAL A 239 2.93 1.12 0.24
CA VAL A 239 3.84 1.15 1.37
C VAL A 239 5.16 0.55 0.89
N SER A 240 6.15 1.43 0.72
CA SER A 240 7.28 1.18 -0.18
C SER A 240 8.54 0.85 0.61
N ASP A 241 8.68 1.53 1.74
CA ASP A 241 9.82 1.41 2.61
C ASP A 241 9.45 0.73 3.93
N ASP A 242 10.41 -0.04 4.44
CA ASP A 242 10.37 -0.72 5.73
C ASP A 242 10.00 0.21 6.90
N TYR A 243 10.49 1.46 6.90
CA TYR A 243 10.20 2.43 7.97
C TYR A 243 8.74 2.85 8.07
N GLU A 244 7.95 2.62 7.02
CA GLU A 244 6.50 2.78 7.06
C GLU A 244 5.83 1.70 7.93
N VAL A 245 6.54 0.61 8.22
CA VAL A 245 6.11 -0.47 9.13
C VAL A 245 6.81 -0.38 10.49
N TRP A 246 8.15 -0.43 10.53
CA TRP A 246 8.87 -0.47 11.80
C TRP A 246 8.77 0.83 12.61
N GLY A 247 8.63 1.98 11.94
CA GLY A 247 8.49 3.29 12.58
C GLY A 247 7.23 3.36 13.44
N PRO A 248 6.03 3.20 12.84
CA PRO A 248 4.79 3.10 13.59
C PRO A 248 4.77 1.98 14.63
N ALA A 249 5.23 0.76 14.29
CA ALA A 249 5.28 -0.35 15.24
C ALA A 249 6.09 0.02 16.50
N SER A 250 7.25 0.65 16.33
CA SER A 250 8.08 1.08 17.45
C SER A 250 7.43 2.18 18.27
N ILE A 251 6.79 3.17 17.64
CA ILE A 251 6.08 4.25 18.34
C ILE A 251 4.90 3.69 19.15
N ILE A 252 4.17 2.72 18.62
CA ILE A 252 2.97 2.15 19.25
C ILE A 252 3.35 1.22 20.42
N TYR A 253 4.25 0.27 20.17
CA TYR A 253 4.53 -0.83 21.10
C TYR A 253 5.70 -0.56 22.05
N TYR A 254 6.62 0.34 21.63
CA TYR A 254 7.83 0.68 22.38
C TYR A 254 8.10 2.20 22.38
N PRO A 255 7.15 3.07 22.80
CA PRO A 255 7.26 4.54 22.70
C PRO A 255 8.42 5.15 23.48
N GLN A 256 8.99 4.41 24.44
CA GLN A 256 10.11 4.86 25.28
C GLN A 256 11.48 4.39 24.74
N ALA A 257 11.50 3.54 23.71
CA ALA A 257 12.74 3.05 23.12
C ALA A 257 13.39 4.14 22.24
N THR A 258 14.71 4.23 22.29
CA THR A 258 15.50 5.13 21.44
C THR A 258 15.78 4.52 20.07
N ASP A 259 15.89 3.19 20.02
CA ASP A 259 16.13 2.41 18.81
C ASP A 259 14.92 1.51 18.54
N PRO A 260 14.59 1.22 17.28
CA PRO A 260 13.46 0.36 16.95
C PRO A 260 13.64 -1.05 17.52
N VAL A 261 12.63 -1.52 18.25
CA VAL A 261 12.61 -2.83 18.94
C VAL A 261 11.92 -3.90 18.10
N ILE A 262 11.04 -3.48 17.20
CA ILE A 262 10.37 -4.32 16.21
C ILE A 262 10.95 -3.94 14.86
N PHE A 263 11.50 -4.93 14.15
CA PHE A 263 11.80 -4.74 12.74
C PHE A 263 10.53 -5.00 11.94
N GLY A 264 10.29 -4.20 10.90
CA GLY A 264 9.05 -4.21 10.15
C GLY A 264 9.30 -3.91 8.69
N ASP A 265 8.66 -4.65 7.80
CA ASP A 265 8.84 -4.49 6.35
C ASP A 265 7.54 -4.87 5.60
N PRO A 266 7.14 -4.14 4.55
CA PRO A 266 6.16 -4.64 3.60
C PRO A 266 6.58 -6.00 3.01
N LEU A 267 5.69 -6.99 3.08
CA LEU A 267 5.96 -8.33 2.58
C LEU A 267 6.23 -8.29 1.06
N ARG A 268 7.40 -8.81 0.67
CA ARG A 268 7.94 -8.81 -0.70
C ARG A 268 8.51 -10.18 -1.05
N GLN A 269 8.65 -10.49 -2.34
CA GLN A 269 9.12 -11.82 -2.79
C GLN A 269 10.48 -12.22 -2.20
N TRP A 270 11.42 -11.28 -2.05
CA TRP A 270 12.74 -11.58 -1.49
C TRP A 270 12.70 -12.02 -0.02
N HIS A 271 11.63 -11.70 0.73
CA HIS A 271 11.45 -12.21 2.08
C HIS A 271 11.21 -13.73 2.09
N LEU A 272 10.63 -14.29 1.02
CA LEU A 272 10.48 -15.74 0.91
C LEU A 272 11.85 -16.42 0.88
N ASP A 273 12.82 -15.85 0.15
CA ASP A 273 14.19 -16.39 0.10
C ASP A 273 14.89 -16.30 1.47
N MET A 274 14.68 -15.19 2.19
CA MET A 274 15.16 -15.02 3.57
C MET A 274 14.57 -16.08 4.51
N LEU A 275 13.25 -16.29 4.45
CA LEU A 275 12.55 -17.27 5.29
C LEU A 275 12.92 -18.71 4.93
N LEU A 276 13.08 -19.04 3.65
CA LEU A 276 13.51 -20.36 3.20
C LEU A 276 14.95 -20.67 3.62
N SER A 277 15.83 -19.67 3.55
CA SER A 277 17.25 -19.84 3.89
C SER A 277 17.53 -19.78 5.38
N GLN A 278 16.58 -19.29 6.19
CA GLN A 278 16.73 -19.06 7.64
C GLN A 278 17.97 -18.21 7.96
N GLN A 279 18.28 -17.24 7.08
CA GLN A 279 19.38 -16.32 7.27
C GLN A 279 18.88 -15.02 7.90
N THR A 280 19.49 -14.65 9.02
CA THR A 280 19.34 -13.33 9.62
C THR A 280 19.87 -12.28 8.65
N LEU A 281 19.03 -11.30 8.30
CA LEU A 281 19.42 -10.23 7.40
C LEU A 281 19.82 -9.00 8.23
N GLU A 282 21.05 -8.55 8.07
CA GLU A 282 21.51 -7.27 8.62
C GLU A 282 21.24 -6.15 7.62
N ARG A 283 20.55 -5.09 8.05
CA ARG A 283 20.25 -3.92 7.20
C ARG A 283 20.62 -2.63 7.93
N GLU A 284 21.20 -1.69 7.18
CA GLU A 284 21.34 -0.30 7.63
C GLU A 284 20.43 0.59 6.80
N ILE A 285 19.52 1.29 7.47
CA ILE A 285 18.51 2.12 6.83
C ILE A 285 18.48 3.47 7.53
N ARG A 286 18.82 4.51 6.77
CA ARG A 286 18.86 5.90 7.28
C ARG A 286 19.75 6.06 8.52
N GLY A 287 20.82 5.26 8.62
CA GLY A 287 21.74 5.28 9.76
C GLY A 287 21.27 4.47 10.97
N VAL A 288 20.16 3.72 10.85
CA VAL A 288 19.71 2.78 11.87
C VAL A 288 20.02 1.36 11.38
N THR A 289 20.71 0.60 12.21
CA THR A 289 21.09 -0.79 11.93
C THR A 289 20.12 -1.75 12.58
N PHE A 290 19.67 -2.75 11.81
CA PHE A 290 18.73 -3.76 12.25
C PHE A 290 19.21 -5.15 11.89
N SER A 291 18.92 -6.10 12.77
CA SER A 291 19.04 -7.52 12.52
C SER A 291 17.63 -8.08 12.36
N ILE A 292 17.40 -8.85 11.29
CA ILE A 292 16.09 -9.36 10.91
C ILE A 292 16.10 -10.88 11.09
N PRO A 293 15.73 -11.40 12.27
CA PRO A 293 15.70 -12.83 12.52
C PRO A 293 14.48 -13.45 11.81
N PRO A 294 14.66 -14.40 10.86
CA PRO A 294 13.54 -15.08 10.22
C PRO A 294 12.74 -15.96 11.19
N GLU A 295 13.35 -16.43 12.27
CA GLU A 295 12.70 -17.28 13.29
C GLU A 295 11.62 -16.57 14.11
N ASN A 296 11.70 -15.25 14.25
CA ASN A 296 10.76 -14.44 15.04
C ASN A 296 9.76 -13.69 14.15
N THR A 297 9.38 -14.29 13.02
CA THR A 297 8.53 -13.63 12.03
C THR A 297 7.06 -13.64 12.47
N LEU A 298 6.45 -12.46 12.52
CA LEU A 298 5.02 -12.26 12.65
C LEU A 298 4.50 -11.65 11.35
N ILE A 299 3.60 -12.33 10.65
CA ILE A 299 3.00 -11.85 9.41
C ILE A 299 1.59 -11.36 9.69
N VAL A 300 1.29 -10.14 9.24
CA VAL A 300 -0.07 -9.60 9.24
C VAL A 300 -0.47 -9.26 7.82
N ALA A 301 -1.73 -9.50 7.47
CA ALA A 301 -2.27 -9.21 6.15
C ALA A 301 -3.44 -8.23 6.28
N ILE A 302 -3.45 -7.19 5.46
CA ILE A 302 -4.59 -6.27 5.34
C ILE A 302 -5.09 -6.30 3.88
N PRO A 303 -6.33 -6.75 3.62
CA PRO A 303 -6.90 -6.74 2.28
C PRO A 303 -6.97 -5.31 1.72
N ARG A 304 -6.77 -5.15 0.40
CA ARG A 304 -6.91 -3.84 -0.25
C ARG A 304 -8.37 -3.42 -0.33
N GLN A 305 -8.59 -2.11 -0.46
CA GLN A 305 -9.92 -1.49 -0.65
C GLN A 305 -10.91 -1.81 0.47
N ASN A 306 -10.41 -2.17 1.67
CA ASN A 306 -11.22 -2.53 2.83
C ASN A 306 -12.22 -3.66 2.53
N THR A 307 -11.86 -4.62 1.68
CA THR A 307 -12.69 -5.81 1.39
C THR A 307 -12.65 -6.86 2.51
N GLY A 308 -12.35 -6.43 3.74
CA GLY A 308 -12.09 -7.27 4.89
C GLY A 308 -11.24 -6.55 5.94
N CYS A 309 -11.01 -7.23 7.03
CA CYS A 309 -10.27 -6.79 8.20
C CYS A 309 -8.82 -7.29 8.15
N LEU A 310 -7.97 -6.67 8.96
CA LEU A 310 -6.62 -7.14 9.21
C LEU A 310 -6.64 -8.59 9.70
N ARG A 311 -5.68 -9.41 9.30
CA ARG A 311 -5.47 -10.75 9.84
C ARG A 311 -4.07 -10.91 10.33
N VAL A 312 -3.93 -11.45 11.54
CA VAL A 312 -2.68 -12.07 11.97
C VAL A 312 -2.61 -13.44 11.33
N VAL A 313 -1.58 -13.70 10.54
CA VAL A 313 -1.38 -15.00 9.92
C VAL A 313 -0.80 -15.94 10.96
N ASP A 314 -1.46 -17.07 11.18
CA ASP A 314 -1.01 -18.10 12.11
C ASP A 314 -0.75 -19.41 11.37
N ARG A 315 0.47 -19.93 11.51
CA ARG A 315 0.88 -21.21 10.92
C ARG A 315 0.07 -22.41 11.43
N GLU A 316 -0.47 -22.34 12.64
CA GLU A 316 -1.27 -23.42 13.23
C GLU A 316 -2.70 -23.39 12.67
N LEU A 317 -3.31 -22.21 12.64
CA LEU A 317 -4.68 -22.02 12.14
C LEU A 317 -4.75 -22.20 10.61
N GLN A 318 -3.75 -21.70 9.88
CA GLN A 318 -3.70 -21.70 8.41
C GLN A 318 -4.90 -21.00 7.76
N GLU A 319 -5.48 -20.03 8.47
CA GLU A 319 -6.61 -19.22 8.01
C GLU A 319 -6.08 -17.98 7.30
N LEU A 320 -6.43 -17.82 6.03
CA LEU A 320 -6.00 -16.69 5.20
C LEU A 320 -7.21 -15.92 4.68
N PRO A 321 -7.07 -14.62 4.37
CA PRO A 321 -8.12 -13.87 3.66
C PRO A 321 -8.47 -14.56 2.34
N PHE A 322 -9.72 -14.45 1.88
CA PHE A 322 -10.14 -15.12 0.64
C PHE A 322 -9.30 -14.69 -0.59
N GLN A 323 -8.84 -13.43 -0.61
CA GLN A 323 -7.99 -12.86 -1.66
C GLN A 323 -6.48 -13.13 -1.46
N ALA A 324 -6.08 -14.05 -0.59
CA ALA A 324 -4.68 -14.34 -0.34
C ALA A 324 -3.94 -14.77 -1.61
N ASP A 325 -2.88 -14.04 -1.95
CA ASP A 325 -2.04 -14.30 -3.11
C ASP A 325 -1.05 -15.46 -2.88
N ALA A 326 -0.32 -15.83 -3.93
CA ALA A 326 0.64 -16.92 -3.87
C ALA A 326 1.79 -16.65 -2.89
N LEU A 327 2.20 -15.40 -2.72
CA LEU A 327 3.29 -15.04 -1.81
C LEU A 327 2.85 -15.23 -0.36
N LEU A 328 1.69 -14.67 0.02
CA LEU A 328 1.12 -14.81 1.36
C LEU A 328 0.91 -16.28 1.74
N ARG A 329 0.40 -17.09 0.80
CA ARG A 329 0.25 -18.54 0.98
C ARG A 329 1.58 -19.26 1.18
N ALA A 330 2.63 -18.84 0.46
CA ALA A 330 3.96 -19.46 0.56
C ALA A 330 4.68 -19.11 1.88
N VAL A 331 4.47 -17.90 2.42
CA VAL A 331 5.13 -17.47 3.66
C VAL A 331 4.35 -17.80 4.93
N MET A 332 3.06 -18.13 4.82
CA MET A 332 2.18 -18.45 5.96
C MET A 332 2.78 -19.47 6.96
N PRO A 333 3.47 -20.56 6.55
CA PRO A 333 4.08 -21.50 7.50
C PRO A 333 5.16 -20.91 8.42
N TYR A 334 5.70 -19.74 8.08
CA TYR A 334 6.76 -19.07 8.84
C TYR A 334 6.25 -18.04 9.83
N SER A 335 4.95 -17.69 9.80
CA SER A 335 4.36 -16.72 10.71
C SER A 335 4.11 -17.32 12.09
N ASP A 336 4.47 -16.60 13.15
CA ASP A 336 4.27 -16.98 14.53
C ASP A 336 3.37 -15.98 15.28
N ALA A 337 2.10 -16.34 15.46
CA ALA A 337 1.14 -15.52 16.19
C ALA A 337 1.42 -15.46 17.72
N SER A 338 2.23 -16.38 18.26
CA SER A 338 2.60 -16.38 19.70
C SER A 338 3.47 -15.18 20.10
N ARG A 339 4.04 -14.48 19.10
CA ARG A 339 4.76 -13.21 19.28
C ARG A 339 3.88 -12.06 19.76
N ILE A 340 2.57 -12.24 19.76
CA ILE A 340 1.62 -11.29 20.35
C ILE A 340 1.48 -11.61 21.84
N ILE A 341 1.87 -10.67 22.68
CA ILE A 341 1.58 -10.72 24.12
C ILE A 341 0.12 -10.34 24.30
N THR A 342 -0.69 -11.35 24.63
CA THR A 342 -2.13 -11.22 24.73
C THR A 342 -2.56 -10.46 25.97
N GLU A 343 -1.73 -10.30 26.98
CA GLU A 343 -2.08 -9.62 28.22
C GLU A 343 -1.88 -8.11 28.18
N GLY A 344 -2.77 -7.37 28.85
CA GLY A 344 -2.70 -5.91 28.95
C GLY A 344 -3.80 -5.19 28.17
N ALA A 345 -3.77 -3.87 28.23
CA ALA A 345 -4.67 -3.01 27.47
C ALA A 345 -4.11 -2.77 26.06
N ALA A 346 -4.99 -2.51 25.10
CA ALA A 346 -4.58 -2.03 23.78
C ALA A 346 -3.70 -0.78 23.92
N PRO A 347 -2.65 -0.63 23.08
CA PRO A 347 -1.76 0.51 23.14
C PRO A 347 -2.50 1.80 22.73
N ASP A 348 -2.10 2.93 23.34
CA ASP A 348 -2.64 4.25 22.98
C ASP A 348 -1.93 4.80 21.75
N LEU A 349 -2.67 4.96 20.65
CA LEU A 349 -2.14 5.45 19.38
C LEU A 349 -2.12 6.98 19.36
N PRO A 350 -0.96 7.63 19.08
CA PRO A 350 -0.89 9.08 18.98
C PRO A 350 -1.86 9.65 17.93
N ALA A 351 -2.92 10.32 18.37
CA ALA A 351 -3.98 10.81 17.47
C ALA A 351 -3.50 11.84 16.44
N GLY A 352 -2.39 12.54 16.70
CA GLY A 352 -1.76 13.44 15.73
C GLY A 352 -1.12 12.72 14.54
N ILE A 353 -0.84 11.42 14.68
CA ILE A 353 -0.31 10.54 13.63
C ILE A 353 -1.44 9.67 13.10
N PHE A 354 -2.11 8.88 13.94
CA PHE A 354 -3.06 7.85 13.48
C PHE A 354 -4.52 8.33 13.38
N GLY A 355 -4.80 9.58 13.74
CA GLY A 355 -6.16 10.10 13.85
C GLY A 355 -6.88 9.59 15.11
N ALA A 356 -8.17 9.91 15.23
CA ALA A 356 -9.00 9.37 16.30
C ALA A 356 -9.30 7.88 16.06
N GLU A 357 -9.56 7.16 17.15
CA GLU A 357 -10.02 5.78 17.08
C GLU A 357 -11.26 5.68 16.18
N PRO A 358 -11.27 4.78 15.19
CA PRO A 358 -12.42 4.58 14.33
C PRO A 358 -13.58 3.95 15.12
N ALA A 359 -14.81 4.10 14.59
CA ALA A 359 -15.97 3.49 15.21
C ALA A 359 -15.81 1.96 15.29
N HIS A 360 -16.27 1.37 16.40
CA HIS A 360 -16.26 -0.07 16.63
C HIS A 360 -17.32 -0.79 15.78
N THR A 361 -17.01 -0.96 14.50
CA THR A 361 -17.79 -1.75 13.54
C THR A 361 -17.28 -3.19 13.50
N TRP A 362 -17.69 -3.98 12.50
CA TRP A 362 -17.32 -5.37 12.33
C TRP A 362 -15.85 -5.70 12.65
N CYS A 363 -14.87 -4.99 12.06
CA CYS A 363 -13.46 -5.28 12.28
C CYS A 363 -13.02 -5.16 13.75
N TYR A 364 -13.62 -4.27 14.53
CA TYR A 364 -13.33 -4.20 15.97
C TYR A 364 -13.73 -5.49 16.68
N TYR A 365 -14.95 -5.99 16.42
CA TYR A 365 -15.44 -7.23 17.01
C TYR A 365 -14.63 -8.43 16.54
N PHE A 366 -14.27 -8.48 15.25
CA PHE A 366 -13.42 -9.52 14.69
C PHE A 366 -12.03 -9.54 15.36
N GLN A 367 -11.33 -8.40 15.44
CA GLN A 367 -10.01 -8.35 16.09
C GLN A 367 -10.06 -8.71 17.58
N SER A 368 -11.09 -8.23 18.28
CA SER A 368 -11.30 -8.52 19.70
C SER A 368 -11.60 -10.00 19.92
N ALA A 369 -12.40 -10.62 19.04
CA ALA A 369 -12.76 -12.02 19.11
C ALA A 369 -11.56 -12.91 18.79
N GLU A 370 -10.72 -12.54 17.82
CA GLU A 370 -9.47 -13.23 17.52
C GLU A 370 -8.47 -13.17 18.70
N LEU A 371 -8.39 -12.06 19.41
CA LEU A 371 -7.59 -11.95 20.63
C LEU A 371 -8.15 -12.85 21.75
N ALA A 372 -9.46 -12.82 22.00
CA ALA A 372 -10.12 -13.69 22.97
C ALA A 372 -9.95 -15.18 22.62
N ARG A 373 -10.06 -15.52 21.34
CA ARG A 373 -9.80 -16.85 20.78
C ARG A 373 -8.36 -17.30 21.05
N GLN A 374 -7.37 -16.42 20.84
CA GLN A 374 -5.97 -16.73 21.15
C GLN A 374 -5.74 -17.01 22.66
N ARG A 375 -6.53 -16.41 23.54
CA ARG A 375 -6.53 -16.69 24.99
C ARG A 375 -7.38 -17.91 25.39
N GLY A 376 -8.15 -18.49 24.46
CA GLY A 376 -9.11 -19.56 24.74
C GLY A 376 -10.37 -19.09 25.48
N GLU A 377 -10.68 -17.79 25.44
CA GLU A 377 -11.82 -17.16 26.11
C GLU A 377 -13.10 -17.31 25.24
N TRP A 378 -13.57 -18.54 25.04
CA TRP A 378 -14.66 -18.84 24.10
C TRP A 378 -15.99 -18.15 24.42
N ALA A 379 -16.28 -17.90 25.69
CA ALA A 379 -17.46 -17.14 26.10
C ALA A 379 -17.42 -15.70 25.56
N ASP A 380 -16.25 -15.06 25.58
CA ASP A 380 -16.06 -13.70 25.09
C ASP A 380 -16.13 -13.64 23.57
N VAL A 381 -15.61 -14.66 22.87
CA VAL A 381 -15.78 -14.80 21.41
C VAL A 381 -17.26 -14.81 21.03
N VAL A 382 -18.08 -15.59 21.75
CA VAL A 382 -19.53 -15.67 21.54
C VAL A 382 -20.23 -14.36 21.87
N GLU A 383 -19.86 -13.70 22.98
CA GLU A 383 -20.42 -12.40 23.35
C GLU A 383 -20.16 -11.35 22.26
N LEU A 384 -18.92 -11.27 21.76
CA LEU A 384 -18.52 -10.35 20.70
C LEU A 384 -19.26 -10.65 19.39
N GLY A 385 -19.39 -11.93 19.02
CA GLY A 385 -20.11 -12.36 17.82
C GLY A 385 -21.59 -11.99 17.87
N ASN A 386 -22.25 -12.27 19.00
CA ASN A 386 -23.65 -11.90 19.20
C ASN A 386 -23.85 -10.38 19.22
N ALA A 387 -22.95 -9.65 19.89
CA ALA A 387 -22.99 -8.19 19.93
C ALA A 387 -22.83 -7.56 18.54
N ALA A 388 -22.00 -8.14 17.66
CA ALA A 388 -21.85 -7.71 16.28
C ALA A 388 -23.12 -8.00 15.46
N ARG A 389 -23.65 -9.23 15.54
CA ARG A 389 -24.89 -9.65 14.86
C ARG A 389 -26.10 -8.80 15.27
N ASP A 390 -26.27 -8.53 16.57
CA ASP A 390 -27.37 -7.72 17.11
C ASP A 390 -27.36 -6.28 16.60
N ARG A 391 -26.16 -5.77 16.25
CA ARG A 391 -25.97 -4.43 15.67
C ARG A 391 -26.05 -4.42 14.14
N GLY A 392 -26.23 -5.59 13.51
CA GLY A 392 -26.25 -5.75 12.06
C GLY A 392 -24.87 -5.55 11.43
N TYR A 393 -23.78 -5.77 12.16
CA TYR A 393 -22.44 -5.80 11.60
C TYR A 393 -22.15 -7.17 11.00
N ASP A 394 -21.49 -7.15 9.84
CA ASP A 394 -21.28 -8.32 8.98
C ASP A 394 -19.95 -8.13 8.23
N PRO A 395 -19.18 -9.19 7.96
CA PRO A 395 -17.93 -9.10 7.20
C PRO A 395 -18.18 -8.88 5.70
N GLU A 396 -17.17 -8.30 5.06
CA GLU A 396 -17.02 -8.38 3.60
C GLU A 396 -16.27 -9.67 3.20
N ASP A 397 -15.39 -10.20 4.05
CA ASP A 397 -14.73 -11.50 3.89
C ASP A 397 -15.37 -12.53 4.83
N GLU A 398 -16.17 -13.43 4.28
CA GLU A 398 -16.91 -14.45 5.03
C GLU A 398 -16.00 -15.35 5.87
N THR A 399 -14.71 -15.49 5.55
CA THR A 399 -13.76 -16.22 6.40
C THR A 399 -13.58 -15.60 7.77
N GLU A 400 -14.01 -14.35 7.99
CA GLU A 400 -13.95 -13.67 9.28
C GLU A 400 -14.95 -14.24 10.28
N TRP A 401 -15.90 -15.08 9.81
CA TRP A 401 -16.76 -15.87 10.68
C TRP A 401 -16.06 -17.08 11.32
N LEU A 402 -14.91 -17.52 10.82
CA LEU A 402 -14.18 -18.71 11.33
C LEU A 402 -13.94 -18.70 12.85
N PRO A 403 -13.42 -17.62 13.49
CA PRO A 403 -13.30 -17.56 14.95
C PRO A 403 -14.63 -17.76 15.68
N PHE A 404 -15.70 -17.19 15.15
CA PHE A 404 -17.01 -17.26 15.79
C PHE A 404 -17.62 -18.65 15.61
N ILE A 405 -17.46 -19.31 14.46
CA ILE A 405 -17.86 -20.72 14.26
C ILE A 405 -17.17 -21.59 15.33
N GLU A 406 -15.86 -21.39 15.54
CA GLU A 406 -15.13 -22.10 16.59
C GLU A 406 -15.64 -21.77 17.99
N GLY A 407 -15.83 -20.48 18.32
CA GLY A 407 -16.34 -20.04 19.62
C GLY A 407 -17.74 -20.58 19.93
N TYR A 408 -18.67 -20.53 18.96
CA TYR A 408 -20.01 -21.11 19.10
C TYR A 408 -19.93 -22.63 19.31
N ALA A 409 -19.07 -23.33 18.56
CA ALA A 409 -18.88 -24.77 18.74
C ALA A 409 -18.33 -25.10 20.15
N MET A 410 -17.33 -24.36 20.63
CA MET A 410 -16.72 -24.56 21.95
C MET A 410 -17.68 -24.22 23.10
N GLN A 411 -18.68 -23.38 22.87
CA GLN A 411 -19.74 -23.03 23.82
C GLN A 411 -21.03 -23.85 23.60
N GLU A 412 -20.95 -24.96 22.86
CA GLU A 412 -22.06 -25.88 22.57
C GLU A 412 -23.24 -25.25 21.80
N GLN A 413 -23.04 -24.11 21.14
CA GLN A 413 -24.00 -23.43 20.28
C GLN A 413 -23.91 -23.94 18.83
N TYR A 414 -24.11 -25.25 18.66
CA TYR A 414 -23.88 -25.94 17.38
C TYR A 414 -24.80 -25.48 16.24
N ALA A 415 -26.01 -25.01 16.55
CA ALA A 415 -26.94 -24.50 15.56
C ALA A 415 -26.39 -23.22 14.89
N ASP A 416 -25.93 -22.26 15.70
CA ASP A 416 -25.29 -21.02 15.22
C ASP A 416 -23.98 -21.31 14.47
N ALA A 417 -23.15 -22.22 15.01
CA ALA A 417 -21.91 -22.64 14.35
C ALA A 417 -22.18 -23.25 12.96
N SER A 418 -23.20 -24.10 12.84
CA SER A 418 -23.58 -24.76 11.59
C SER A 418 -24.18 -23.77 10.58
N GLU A 419 -25.02 -22.83 11.03
CA GLU A 419 -25.58 -21.76 10.19
C GLU A 419 -24.46 -20.92 9.57
N LEU A 420 -23.51 -20.45 10.39
CA LEU A 420 -22.38 -19.66 9.92
C LEU A 420 -21.45 -20.48 9.03
N ALA A 421 -21.17 -21.73 9.36
CA ALA A 421 -20.37 -22.60 8.52
C ALA A 421 -20.98 -22.80 7.12
N ALA A 422 -22.29 -23.00 7.04
CA ALA A 422 -23.00 -23.12 5.77
C ALA A 422 -22.90 -21.84 4.96
N ARG A 423 -23.02 -20.68 5.62
CA ARG A 423 -22.85 -19.36 5.00
C ARG A 423 -21.46 -19.20 4.39
N VAL A 424 -20.40 -19.48 5.16
CA VAL A 424 -19.01 -19.37 4.67
C VAL A 424 -18.75 -20.32 3.50
N ALA A 425 -19.23 -21.57 3.59
CA ALA A 425 -19.04 -22.57 2.55
C ALA A 425 -19.72 -22.23 1.21
N ASP A 426 -20.92 -21.62 1.28
CA ASP A 426 -21.69 -21.22 0.09
C ASP A 426 -21.12 -19.96 -0.58
N GLN A 427 -20.71 -18.97 0.22
CA GLN A 427 -20.30 -17.66 -0.28
C GLN A 427 -18.81 -17.58 -0.65
N SER A 428 -17.95 -18.44 -0.10
CA SER A 428 -16.50 -18.40 -0.36
C SER A 428 -15.89 -19.81 -0.54
N PRO A 429 -16.16 -20.51 -1.66
CA PRO A 429 -15.68 -21.88 -1.88
C PRO A 429 -14.15 -22.04 -1.84
N GLU A 430 -13.40 -20.99 -2.20
CA GLU A 430 -11.93 -20.93 -2.11
C GLU A 430 -11.39 -21.08 -0.69
N THR A 431 -12.27 -21.01 0.32
CA THR A 431 -11.95 -21.04 1.75
C THR A 431 -12.22 -22.39 2.39
N TRP A 432 -12.68 -23.38 1.61
CA TRP A 432 -12.85 -24.76 2.06
C TRP A 432 -11.63 -25.33 2.79
N PRO A 433 -10.37 -25.07 2.38
CA PRO A 433 -9.21 -25.50 3.17
C PRO A 433 -9.24 -24.99 4.62
N SER A 434 -9.60 -23.72 4.85
CA SER A 434 -9.71 -23.15 6.19
C SER A 434 -10.83 -23.79 7.01
N LEU A 435 -11.99 -24.06 6.39
CA LEU A 435 -13.09 -24.79 7.02
C LEU A 435 -12.71 -26.22 7.38
N CYS A 436 -11.98 -26.92 6.51
CA CYS A 436 -11.47 -28.26 6.81
C CYS A 436 -10.48 -28.25 7.97
N ARG A 437 -9.61 -27.24 8.05
CA ARG A 437 -8.68 -27.08 9.18
C ARG A 437 -9.42 -26.81 10.48
N LEU A 438 -10.46 -25.99 10.46
CA LEU A 438 -11.34 -25.78 11.61
C LEU A 438 -12.04 -27.09 12.03
N SER A 439 -12.57 -27.85 11.07
CA SER A 439 -13.18 -29.16 11.32
C SER A 439 -12.20 -30.15 11.97
N ASP A 440 -10.96 -30.21 11.49
CA ASP A 440 -9.90 -31.04 12.07
C ASP A 440 -9.58 -30.63 13.53
N ARG A 441 -9.51 -29.33 13.82
CA ARG A 441 -9.29 -28.82 15.19
C ARG A 441 -10.44 -29.18 16.12
N LEU A 442 -11.68 -28.94 15.70
CA LEU A 442 -12.87 -29.30 16.48
C LEU A 442 -12.95 -30.81 16.73
N SER A 443 -12.57 -31.61 15.72
CA SER A 443 -12.47 -33.06 15.86
C SER A 443 -11.42 -33.49 16.90
N GLN A 444 -10.27 -32.82 16.95
CA GLN A 444 -9.23 -33.10 17.93
C GLN A 444 -9.64 -32.67 19.33
N ALA A 445 -10.26 -31.49 19.49
CA ALA A 445 -10.80 -31.03 20.76
C ALA A 445 -11.84 -32.01 21.34
N ASN A 446 -12.75 -32.51 20.49
CA ASN A 446 -13.72 -33.54 20.88
C ASN A 446 -13.08 -34.85 21.36
N ARG A 447 -11.95 -35.28 20.76
CA ARG A 447 -11.23 -36.49 21.19
C ARG A 447 -10.61 -36.35 22.58
N ILE A 448 -10.16 -35.16 22.95
CA ILE A 448 -9.59 -34.89 24.28
C ILE A 448 -10.69 -34.92 25.36
N ILE A 449 -11.89 -34.46 25.04
CA ILE A 449 -13.04 -34.41 25.97
C ILE A 449 -13.73 -35.79 26.09
N SER A 450 -13.69 -36.61 25.03
CA SER A 450 -14.29 -37.95 24.91
C SER A 450 -13.85 -38.98 25.96
N ASP A 451 -12.80 -38.75 26.74
CA ASP A 451 -12.43 -39.63 27.86
C ASP A 451 -13.43 -39.55 29.05
N GLN A 452 -14.39 -38.60 29.04
CA GLN A 452 -15.38 -38.46 30.12
C GLN A 452 -16.86 -38.57 29.71
N GLN A 453 -17.23 -38.42 28.44
CA GLN A 453 -18.51 -38.82 27.83
C GLN A 453 -18.50 -38.40 26.35
N PRO A 454 -19.05 -39.19 25.39
CA PRO A 454 -19.40 -38.62 24.09
C PRO A 454 -20.59 -37.70 24.31
N ILE A 455 -20.84 -36.69 23.46
CA ILE A 455 -22.16 -36.15 23.08
C ILE A 455 -22.02 -34.67 22.64
N ILE A 456 -22.62 -34.39 21.47
CA ILE A 456 -22.80 -33.11 20.74
C ILE A 456 -21.49 -32.51 20.19
N GLY A 457 -21.37 -32.43 18.86
CA GLY A 457 -20.19 -31.91 18.16
C GLY A 457 -19.76 -32.75 16.95
N GLN A 458 -20.01 -34.07 16.97
CA GLN A 458 -19.78 -34.95 15.80
C GLN A 458 -20.66 -34.54 14.60
N ASP A 459 -21.93 -34.19 14.82
CA ASP A 459 -22.81 -33.73 13.76
C ASP A 459 -22.31 -32.42 13.12
N LEU A 460 -21.74 -31.50 13.91
CA LEU A 460 -21.14 -30.27 13.40
C LEU A 460 -19.88 -30.56 12.58
N VAL A 461 -19.00 -31.44 13.06
CA VAL A 461 -17.80 -31.88 12.32
C VAL A 461 -18.18 -32.53 10.99
N LEU A 462 -19.17 -33.42 10.99
CA LEU A 462 -19.70 -34.04 9.77
C LEU A 462 -20.27 -32.98 8.82
N THR A 463 -21.06 -32.04 9.36
CA THR A 463 -21.62 -30.92 8.57
C THR A 463 -20.51 -30.08 7.93
N LEU A 464 -19.47 -29.70 8.69
CA LEU A 464 -18.32 -28.96 8.18
C LEU A 464 -17.60 -29.72 7.06
N ASN A 465 -17.37 -31.02 7.27
CA ASN A 465 -16.72 -31.88 6.28
C ASN A 465 -17.55 -32.02 5.00
N GLU A 466 -18.88 -32.14 5.11
CA GLU A 466 -19.80 -32.20 3.97
C GLU A 466 -19.86 -30.86 3.22
N LEU A 467 -19.98 -29.75 3.94
CA LEU A 467 -20.06 -28.40 3.36
C LEU A 467 -18.79 -28.03 2.58
N ALA A 468 -17.61 -28.31 3.13
CA ALA A 468 -16.32 -27.94 2.55
C ALA A 468 -15.65 -29.07 1.73
N GLN A 469 -16.35 -30.19 1.51
CA GLN A 469 -15.85 -31.37 0.78
C GLN A 469 -14.50 -31.88 1.32
N CYS A 470 -14.33 -31.86 2.65
CA CYS A 470 -13.08 -32.25 3.28
C CYS A 470 -12.82 -33.74 3.07
N SER A 471 -11.59 -34.11 2.73
CA SER A 471 -11.21 -35.51 2.68
C SER A 471 -11.23 -36.09 4.10
N VAL A 472 -12.28 -36.85 4.43
CA VAL A 472 -12.43 -37.50 5.74
C VAL A 472 -11.26 -38.47 5.97
N PRO A 473 -10.48 -38.34 7.06
CA PRO A 473 -9.45 -39.32 7.36
C PRO A 473 -10.08 -40.71 7.56
N ALA A 474 -9.52 -41.73 6.90
CA ALA A 474 -10.06 -43.08 6.71
C ALA A 474 -10.22 -43.96 7.98
N THR A 475 -10.49 -43.37 9.15
CA THR A 475 -10.57 -44.07 10.44
C THR A 475 -11.99 -44.31 10.97
N GLU A 476 -13.04 -43.81 10.30
CA GLU A 476 -14.45 -44.02 10.73
C GLU A 476 -15.22 -45.11 9.96
N GLN A 477 -14.53 -46.01 9.26
CA GLN A 477 -15.14 -47.26 8.79
C GLN A 477 -14.74 -48.42 9.71
N THR A 478 -15.26 -48.46 10.94
CA THR A 478 -15.30 -49.73 11.70
C THR A 478 -16.68 -50.01 12.28
N SER A 479 -17.23 -51.11 11.76
CA SER A 479 -18.29 -51.99 12.27
C SER A 479 -19.67 -51.41 12.56
N VAL A 480 -20.50 -51.38 11.51
CA VAL A 480 -21.88 -51.85 11.64
C VAL A 480 -22.07 -53.00 10.66
N ALA A 481 -21.98 -54.23 11.18
CA ALA A 481 -22.63 -55.41 10.63
C ALA A 481 -22.79 -56.45 11.77
N PRO A 482 -23.91 -57.18 11.81
CA PRO A 482 -24.41 -57.90 12.99
C PRO A 482 -23.56 -59.10 13.43
#